data_AF-A0A9E1DWD3-F1
#
_entry.id   AF-A0A9E1DWD3-F1
#
_cell.length_a   1.000
_cell.length_b   1.000
_cell.length_c   1.000
_cell.angle_alpha   90.00
_cell.angle_beta   90.00
_cell.angle_gamma   90.00
#
_symmetry.space_group_name_H-M   'P 1'
#
loop_
_entity.id
_entity.type
_entity.pdbx_description
1 polymer ?
#
loop_
_entity_poly.entity_id
_entity_poly.type
_entity_poly.pdbx_seq_one_letter_code
_entity_poly.pdbx_strand_id
1 'polypeptide(L)'
;MDKADFQDRICRPYCMFFVEGEKEEMACLGARVAERLLAAGRIDAAHVNAAEKNRSVWEARRQDLGEILCKKCDFRAEDCDFQSPQPADDLEPCGGYIVLAHLLENRIIDQADIENVL
;
A
#
# COMPACT_ATOMS: atom_id res chain seq x y z
N MET A 1 -1.66 12.27 9.49
CA MET A 1 -2.56 13.00 8.57
C MET A 1 -3.96 12.86 9.12
N ASP A 2 -4.97 13.45 8.48
CA ASP A 2 -6.34 13.05 8.76
C ASP A 2 -6.78 11.90 7.84
N LYS A 3 -8.00 11.40 8.06
CA LYS A 3 -8.59 10.29 7.30
C LYS A 3 -8.80 10.64 5.82
N ALA A 4 -9.09 11.90 5.50
CA ALA A 4 -9.37 12.33 4.14
C ALA A 4 -8.10 12.31 3.28
N ASP A 5 -6.96 12.66 3.89
CA ASP A 5 -5.66 12.68 3.22
C ASP A 5 -5.24 11.30 2.66
N PHE A 6 -5.49 10.17 3.34
CA PHE A 6 -5.14 8.85 2.76
C PHE A 6 -6.09 8.42 1.65
N GLN A 7 -7.38 8.74 1.78
CA GLN A 7 -8.37 8.39 0.77
C GLN A 7 -8.04 9.11 -0.53
N ASP A 8 -7.70 10.39 -0.47
CA ASP A 8 -7.41 11.19 -1.65
C ASP A 8 -6.02 10.93 -2.25
N ARG A 9 -5.02 10.58 -1.44
CA ARG A 9 -3.63 10.38 -1.92
C ARG A 9 -3.27 8.94 -2.23
N ILE A 10 -3.96 7.96 -1.63
CA ILE A 10 -3.61 6.54 -1.76
C ILE A 10 -4.77 5.73 -2.31
N CYS A 11 -5.94 5.77 -1.68
CA CYS A 11 -7.04 4.88 -2.05
C CYS A 11 -7.64 5.25 -3.41
N ARG A 12 -8.09 6.50 -3.55
CA ARG A 12 -8.72 7.02 -4.78
C ARG A 12 -7.80 6.90 -6.01
N PRO A 13 -6.49 7.20 -5.95
CA PRO A 13 -5.64 7.14 -7.15
C PRO A 13 -5.15 5.73 -7.50
N TYR A 14 -4.97 4.85 -6.50
CA TYR A 14 -4.23 3.59 -6.70
C TYR A 14 -5.00 2.32 -6.36
N CYS A 15 -6.02 2.37 -5.49
CA CYS A 15 -6.68 1.17 -4.99
C CYS A 15 -7.88 0.81 -5.86
N MET A 16 -7.83 -0.34 -6.56
CA MET A 16 -8.98 -0.85 -7.32
C MET A 16 -10.19 -1.23 -6.43
N PHE A 17 -9.96 -1.42 -5.13
CA PHE A 17 -10.99 -1.77 -4.15
C PHE A 17 -11.67 -0.55 -3.52
N PHE A 18 -11.22 0.66 -3.81
CA PHE A 18 -11.80 1.89 -3.25
C PHE A 18 -13.16 2.19 -3.90
N VAL A 19 -14.19 2.41 -3.08
CA VAL A 19 -15.53 2.80 -3.52
C VAL A 19 -15.88 4.17 -2.97
N GLU A 20 -16.16 5.12 -3.87
CA GLU A 20 -16.49 6.49 -3.49
C GLU A 20 -17.84 6.56 -2.74
N GLY A 21 -17.86 7.26 -1.61
CA GLY A 21 -19.06 7.46 -0.79
C GLY A 21 -19.32 6.37 0.25
N GLU A 22 -18.59 5.25 0.22
CA GLU A 22 -18.55 4.34 1.35
C GLU A 22 -17.70 4.93 2.47
N LYS A 23 -18.24 4.87 3.70
CA LYS A 23 -17.42 5.13 4.89
C LYS A 23 -16.46 3.96 5.03
N GLU A 24 -15.29 4.02 4.39
CA GLU A 24 -14.22 3.07 4.69
C GLU A 24 -13.81 3.27 6.15
N GLU A 25 -14.38 2.50 7.08
CA GLU A 25 -13.99 2.52 8.49
C GLU A 25 -12.57 1.99 8.69
N MET A 26 -12.04 1.27 7.69
CA MET A 26 -10.75 0.61 7.71
C MET A 26 -9.87 1.05 6.54
N ALA A 27 -8.57 1.21 6.80
CA ALA A 27 -7.55 1.46 5.78
C ALA A 27 -6.61 0.26 5.74
N CYS A 28 -6.16 -0.16 4.56
CA CYS A 28 -5.21 -1.26 4.47
C CYS A 28 -3.91 -0.93 5.21
N LEU A 29 -3.19 -1.95 5.68
CA LEU A 29 -1.95 -1.72 6.43
C LEU A 29 -0.91 -0.95 5.59
N GLY A 30 -0.87 -1.16 4.28
CA GLY A 30 0.03 -0.41 3.38
C GLY A 30 -0.23 1.10 3.43
N ALA A 31 -1.49 1.53 3.43
CA ALA A 31 -1.84 2.95 3.52
C ALA A 31 -1.46 3.53 4.89
N ARG A 32 -1.66 2.76 5.98
CA ARG A 32 -1.23 3.16 7.33
C ARG A 32 0.28 3.28 7.44
N VAL A 33 1.05 2.37 6.85
CA VAL A 33 2.52 2.45 6.83
C VAL A 33 2.98 3.70 6.07
N ALA A 34 2.42 3.98 4.88
CA ALA A 34 2.73 5.20 4.15
C ALA A 34 2.41 6.47 4.96
N GLU A 35 1.31 6.49 5.69
CA GLU A 35 1.01 7.57 6.63
C GLU A 35 2.07 7.72 7.72
N ARG A 36 2.48 6.61 8.36
CA ARG A 36 3.46 6.67 9.44
C ARG A 36 4.83 7.12 8.94
N LEU A 37 5.21 6.74 7.72
CA LEU A 37 6.43 7.24 7.05
C LEU A 37 6.35 8.76 6.79
N LEU A 38 5.19 9.27 6.35
CA LEU A 38 4.96 10.71 6.20
C LEU A 38 5.04 11.43 7.55
N ALA A 39 4.40 10.89 8.58
CA ALA A 39 4.40 11.47 9.93
C ALA A 39 5.81 11.47 10.55
N ALA A 40 6.63 10.47 10.23
CA ALA A 40 8.04 10.39 10.62
C ALA A 40 8.96 11.30 9.78
N GLY A 41 8.44 11.96 8.74
CA GLY A 41 9.24 12.76 7.80
C GLY A 41 10.20 11.94 6.94
N ARG A 42 10.00 10.62 6.85
CA ARG A 42 10.86 9.72 6.07
C ARG A 42 10.60 9.83 4.57
N ILE A 43 9.36 10.15 4.22
CA ILE A 43 8.89 10.50 2.89
C ILE A 43 8.06 11.78 2.95
N ASP A 44 7.79 12.39 1.80
CA ASP A 44 6.84 13.49 1.68
C ASP A 44 5.68 13.13 0.75
N ALA A 45 4.70 14.04 0.68
CA ALA A 45 3.53 13.93 -0.16
C ALA A 45 3.83 13.74 -1.66
N ALA A 46 4.91 14.34 -2.16
CA ALA A 46 5.26 14.25 -3.57
C ALA A 46 5.72 12.83 -3.93
N HIS A 47 6.44 12.15 -3.03
CA HIS A 47 6.83 10.76 -3.23
C HIS A 47 5.62 9.82 -3.35
N VAL A 48 4.56 10.05 -2.56
CA VAL A 48 3.32 9.26 -2.65
C VAL A 48 2.58 9.55 -3.96
N ASN A 49 2.42 10.83 -4.31
CA ASN A 49 1.71 11.25 -5.52
C ASN A 49 2.44 10.87 -6.82
N ALA A 50 3.75 10.63 -6.75
CA ALA A 50 4.56 10.16 -7.88
C ALA A 50 4.45 8.64 -8.10
N ALA A 51 3.76 7.90 -7.22
CA ALA A 51 3.61 6.46 -7.38
C ALA A 51 2.90 6.13 -8.69
N GLU A 52 3.43 5.14 -9.40
CA GLU A 52 2.89 4.64 -10.66
C GLU A 52 2.37 3.23 -10.50
N LYS A 53 1.25 2.94 -11.17
CA LYS A 53 0.72 1.59 -11.22
C LYS A 53 1.54 0.76 -12.23
N ASN A 54 2.62 0.14 -11.77
CA ASN A 54 3.48 -0.73 -12.58
C ASN A 54 3.47 -2.18 -12.09
N ARG A 55 2.90 -3.07 -12.92
CA ARG A 55 2.74 -4.49 -12.59
C ARG A 55 4.02 -5.21 -12.26
N SER A 56 5.04 -5.04 -13.08
CA SER A 56 6.34 -5.68 -12.87
C SER A 56 6.98 -5.24 -11.56
N VAL A 57 6.76 -4.00 -11.13
CA VAL A 57 7.28 -3.47 -9.86
C VAL A 57 6.60 -4.13 -8.66
N TRP A 58 5.27 -4.14 -8.59
CA TRP A 58 4.60 -4.72 -7.42
C TRP A 58 4.71 -6.25 -7.39
N GLU A 59 4.76 -6.93 -8.54
CA GLU A 59 4.99 -8.38 -8.60
C GLU A 59 6.39 -8.76 -8.11
N ALA A 60 7.42 -7.98 -8.45
CA ALA A 60 8.78 -8.19 -7.96
C ALA A 60 8.88 -8.07 -6.42
N ARG A 61 7.95 -7.34 -5.78
CA ARG A 61 7.89 -7.16 -4.32
C ARG A 61 6.92 -8.12 -3.63
N ARG A 62 6.29 -9.04 -4.37
CA ARG A 62 5.24 -9.94 -3.85
C ARG A 62 5.68 -10.71 -2.60
N GLN A 63 6.89 -11.25 -2.62
CA GLN A 63 7.45 -11.98 -1.48
C GLN A 63 7.76 -11.04 -0.31
N ASP A 64 8.59 -10.02 -0.54
CA ASP A 64 9.06 -9.09 0.50
C ASP A 64 7.90 -8.40 1.24
N LEU A 65 7.06 -7.68 0.50
CA LEU A 65 5.90 -7.00 1.07
C LEU A 65 4.83 -8.00 1.53
N GLY A 66 4.77 -9.19 0.92
CA GLY A 66 3.91 -10.27 1.38
C GLY A 66 4.22 -10.67 2.82
N GLU A 67 5.51 -10.80 3.14
CA GLU A 67 6.04 -11.21 4.45
C GLU A 67 5.97 -10.09 5.49
N ILE A 68 6.49 -8.90 5.18
CA ILE A 68 6.61 -7.82 6.18
C ILE A 68 5.29 -7.07 6.40
N LEU A 69 4.47 -6.94 5.35
CA LEU A 69 3.27 -6.11 5.35
C LEU A 69 2.00 -6.98 5.31
N CYS A 70 1.80 -7.78 4.25
CA CYS A 70 0.50 -8.42 4.04
C CYS A 70 0.18 -9.46 5.11
N LYS A 71 1.17 -10.18 5.66
CA LYS A 71 0.95 -11.12 6.80
C LYS A 71 0.30 -10.46 8.02
N LYS A 72 0.49 -9.16 8.21
CA LYS A 72 -0.02 -8.39 9.36
C LYS A 72 -1.27 -7.57 9.02
N CYS A 73 -1.75 -7.64 7.77
CA CYS A 73 -2.85 -6.81 7.30
C CYS A 73 -4.20 -7.47 7.61
N ASP A 74 -5.11 -6.74 8.27
CA ASP A 74 -6.45 -7.25 8.61
C ASP A 74 -7.23 -7.73 7.39
N PHE A 75 -7.12 -7.01 6.25
CA PHE A 75 -7.73 -7.43 4.98
C PHE A 75 -7.23 -8.78 4.46
N ARG A 76 -6.02 -9.23 4.83
CA ARG A 76 -5.55 -10.57 4.47
C ARG A 76 -6.26 -11.65 5.29
N ALA A 77 -6.54 -11.38 6.57
CA ALA A 77 -7.33 -12.29 7.40
C ALA A 77 -8.78 -12.41 6.90
N GLU A 78 -9.27 -11.37 6.22
CA GLU A 78 -10.59 -11.32 5.57
C GLU A 78 -10.59 -11.79 4.11
N ASP A 79 -9.66 -12.66 3.73
CA ASP A 79 -9.63 -13.32 2.40
C ASP A 79 -9.27 -12.37 1.23
N CYS A 80 -8.17 -11.62 1.37
CA CYS A 80 -7.64 -10.75 0.30
C CYS A 80 -7.36 -11.52 -1.01
N ASP A 81 -8.18 -11.26 -2.04
CA ASP A 81 -8.09 -11.91 -3.35
C ASP A 81 -6.70 -11.83 -3.99
N PHE A 82 -6.02 -10.67 -3.84
CA PHE A 82 -4.67 -10.49 -4.36
C PHE A 82 -3.64 -11.43 -3.72
N GLN A 83 -3.78 -11.77 -2.43
CA GLN A 83 -2.87 -12.64 -1.68
C GLN A 83 -3.32 -14.12 -1.68
N SER A 84 -4.41 -14.45 -2.38
CA SER A 84 -4.88 -15.83 -2.52
C SER A 84 -3.82 -16.71 -3.22
N PRO A 85 -3.89 -18.05 -3.07
CA PRO A 85 -2.96 -18.97 -3.75
C PRO A 85 -3.04 -18.90 -5.28
N GLN A 86 -4.18 -18.48 -5.82
CA GLN A 86 -4.46 -18.36 -7.26
C GLN A 86 -5.22 -17.05 -7.51
N PRO A 87 -4.54 -15.90 -7.43
CA PRO A 87 -5.18 -14.62 -7.73
C PRO A 87 -5.54 -14.58 -9.22
N ALA A 88 -6.67 -13.96 -9.55
CA ALA A 88 -7.02 -13.66 -10.93
C ALA A 88 -5.94 -12.75 -11.59
N ASP A 89 -5.75 -12.91 -12.89
CA ASP A 89 -4.68 -12.23 -13.63
C ASP A 89 -4.83 -10.71 -13.67
N ASP A 90 -6.04 -10.18 -13.47
CA ASP A 90 -6.38 -8.77 -13.49
C ASP A 90 -6.40 -8.12 -12.10
N LEU A 91 -6.18 -8.89 -11.03
CA LEU A 91 -6.15 -8.36 -9.67
C LEU A 91 -4.85 -7.60 -9.39
N GLU A 92 -5.04 -6.36 -8.95
CA GLU A 92 -3.98 -5.52 -8.41
C GLU A 92 -3.94 -5.63 -6.87
N PRO A 93 -2.78 -5.35 -6.25
CA PRO A 93 -2.75 -5.17 -4.81
C PRO A 93 -3.45 -3.88 -4.39
N CYS A 94 -3.72 -3.73 -3.09
CA CYS A 94 -4.30 -2.49 -2.57
C CYS A 94 -3.39 -1.27 -2.84
N GLY A 95 -3.98 -0.07 -2.88
CA GLY A 95 -3.24 1.16 -3.22
C GLY A 95 -2.02 1.41 -2.32
N GLY A 96 -2.13 1.12 -1.02
CA GLY A 96 -0.99 1.25 -0.09
C GLY A 96 0.19 0.33 -0.42
N TYR A 97 -0.08 -0.88 -0.93
CA TYR A 97 0.96 -1.78 -1.40
C TYR A 97 1.64 -1.22 -2.66
N ILE A 98 0.86 -0.72 -3.62
CA ILE A 98 1.38 -0.12 -4.86
C ILE A 98 2.33 1.04 -4.54
N VAL A 99 1.91 1.94 -3.64
CA VAL A 99 2.75 3.05 -3.18
C VAL A 99 4.05 2.53 -2.57
N LEU A 100 3.99 1.58 -1.63
CA LEU A 100 5.21 1.07 -0.98
C LEU A 100 6.14 0.35 -1.97
N ALA A 101 5.59 -0.42 -2.91
CA ALA A 101 6.39 -1.07 -3.96
C ALA A 101 7.13 -0.04 -4.82
N HIS A 102 6.46 1.05 -5.20
CA HIS A 102 7.08 2.15 -5.93
C HIS A 102 8.19 2.85 -5.11
N LEU A 103 7.95 3.13 -3.83
CA LEU A 103 8.93 3.79 -2.96
C LEU A 103 10.20 2.93 -2.77
N LEU A 104 10.03 1.62 -2.61
CA LEU A 104 11.13 0.65 -2.53
C LEU A 104 11.91 0.58 -3.84
N GLU A 105 11.21 0.55 -4.98
CA GLU A 105 11.83 0.48 -6.29
C GLU A 105 12.71 1.70 -6.59
N ASN A 106 12.22 2.88 -6.23
CA ASN A 106 12.95 4.13 -6.39
C ASN A 106 13.95 4.42 -5.26
N ARG A 107 14.14 3.47 -4.32
CA ARG A 107 15.05 3.58 -3.17
C ARG A 107 14.80 4.81 -2.29
N ILE A 108 13.55 5.28 -2.26
CA ILE A 108 13.12 6.39 -1.39
C ILE A 108 13.07 5.88 0.05
N ILE A 109 12.62 4.64 0.23
CA ILE A 109 12.64 3.87 1.48
C ILE A 109 13.29 2.51 1.26
N ASP A 110 13.63 1.83 2.36
CA ASP A 110 14.01 0.42 2.38
C ASP A 110 13.04 -0.42 3.25
N GLN A 111 13.35 -1.73 3.41
CA GLN A 111 12.52 -2.60 4.25
C GLN A 111 12.58 -2.22 5.73
N ALA A 112 13.71 -1.72 6.23
CA ALA A 112 13.86 -1.33 7.63
C ALA A 112 13.00 -0.11 7.95
N ASP A 113 12.87 0.84 7.02
CA ASP A 113 11.95 1.97 7.14
C ASP A 113 10.51 1.50 7.38
N ILE A 114 10.05 0.46 6.66
CA ILE A 114 8.72 -0.13 6.83
C ILE A 114 8.60 -0.79 8.20
N GLU A 115 9.58 -1.61 8.58
CA GLU A 115 9.56 -2.32 9.87
C GLU A 115 9.57 -1.38 11.08
N ASN A 116 10.30 -0.27 11.00
CA ASN A 116 10.39 0.73 12.06
C ASN A 116 9.07 1.46 12.34
N VAL A 117 8.13 1.41 11.40
CA VAL A 117 6.82 2.06 11.54
C VAL A 117 5.66 1.08 11.58
N LEU A 118 5.89 -0.23 11.62
CA LEU A 118 4.84 -1.25 11.67
C LEU A 118 4.20 -1.41 13.05
#